data_AF-A0A8C4Y8H5-F1
#
_entry.id   AF-A0A8C4Y8H5-F1
#
_cell.length_a   1.000
_cell.length_b   1.000
_cell.length_c   1.000
_cell.angle_alpha   90.00
_cell.angle_beta   90.00
_cell.angle_gamma   90.00
#
_symmetry.space_group_name_H-M   'P 1'
#
loop_
_entity.id
_entity.type
_entity.pdbx_description
1 polymer ?
#
loop_
_entity_poly.entity_id
_entity_poly.type
_entity_poly.pdbx_seq_one_letter_code
_entity_poly.pdbx_strand_id
1 'polypeptide(L)'
;LGTGKSCFCGWQAGFSAFLCQRGGSYLWIVILLRNVFFPPEQPSNPEFGSLQKSLEVGIGQNVTLSCRSTSGSLPINYTFFRGSQNLWPTILKTERNPALFNLTINSASDLGEYKCKVVNGISNSAKYSESLNFTLLGRSLSVLLFVGLSFKSHVCLVLIFVFHWLLYRSSVQTSAEHDYFPSKDRPECDTVLSLRKRLFSHQLCFF
;
A
#
# COMPACT_ATOMS: atom_id res chain seq x y z
N LEU A 1 -60.99 50.65 22.46
CA LEU A 1 -60.06 50.87 21.32
C LEU A 1 -58.97 49.83 21.40
N GLY A 2 -58.93 48.88 20.47
CA GLY A 2 -57.87 47.87 20.43
C GLY A 2 -57.99 47.04 19.17
N THR A 3 -57.32 47.45 18.09
CA THR A 3 -57.18 46.65 16.87
C THR A 3 -55.86 45.89 16.95
N GLY A 4 -55.88 44.74 17.61
CA GLY A 4 -54.76 43.81 17.61
C GLY A 4 -54.50 43.30 16.20
N LYS A 5 -53.33 43.64 15.64
CA LYS A 5 -52.80 43.00 14.43
C LYS A 5 -52.02 41.78 14.89
N SER A 6 -52.45 40.59 14.50
CA SER A 6 -51.76 39.34 14.83
C SER A 6 -51.30 38.67 13.54
N CYS A 7 -49.99 38.51 13.38
CA CYS A 7 -49.38 37.69 12.34
C CYS A 7 -48.93 36.37 12.98
N PHE A 8 -49.41 35.24 12.49
CA PHE A 8 -48.98 33.91 12.94
C PHE A 8 -48.01 33.32 11.91
N CYS A 9 -46.85 32.85 12.36
CA CYS A 9 -45.89 32.13 11.53
C CYS A 9 -46.01 30.63 11.82
N GLY A 10 -46.40 29.84 10.83
CA GLY A 10 -46.41 28.38 10.90
C GLY A 10 -45.40 27.80 9.90
N TRP A 11 -44.57 26.86 10.36
CA TRP A 11 -43.64 26.11 9.52
C TRP A 11 -44.20 24.71 9.26
N GLN A 12 -44.48 24.39 8.00
CA GLN A 12 -44.67 23.02 7.56
C GLN A 12 -43.82 22.81 6.31
N ALA A 13 -43.05 21.71 6.31
CA ALA A 13 -42.00 21.41 5.33
C ALA A 13 -42.39 21.78 3.88
N GLY A 14 -41.67 22.74 3.31
CA GLY A 14 -41.68 23.04 1.87
C GLY A 14 -42.55 24.22 1.41
N PHE A 15 -43.39 24.83 2.25
CA PHE A 15 -44.20 25.98 1.85
C PHE A 15 -44.24 27.06 2.94
N SER A 16 -43.96 28.32 2.57
CA SER A 16 -44.19 29.50 3.41
C SER A 16 -45.52 30.13 3.02
N ALA A 17 -46.54 30.00 3.85
CA ALA A 17 -47.82 30.71 3.67
C ALA A 17 -47.93 31.82 4.73
N PHE A 18 -48.20 33.06 4.30
CA PHE A 18 -48.41 34.19 5.20
C PHE A 18 -49.91 34.49 5.30
N LEU A 19 -50.45 34.49 6.52
CA LEU A 19 -51.82 34.93 6.81
C LEU A 19 -51.80 36.38 7.28
N CYS A 20 -52.40 37.31 6.51
CA CYS A 20 -52.55 38.70 6.90
C CYS A 20 -54.04 39.03 7.06
N GLN A 21 -54.48 39.33 8.28
CA GLN A 21 -55.88 39.67 8.57
C GLN A 21 -56.06 41.19 8.69
N ARG A 22 -56.91 41.77 7.83
CA ARG A 22 -57.42 43.14 7.99
C ARG A 22 -58.93 43.15 7.78
N GLY A 23 -59.70 43.39 8.84
CA GLY A 23 -61.14 43.63 8.75
C GLY A 23 -62.02 42.39 8.43
N GLY A 24 -61.68 41.21 8.98
CA GLY A 24 -62.59 40.04 8.96
C GLY A 24 -62.78 39.33 7.61
N SER A 25 -62.15 39.80 6.52
CA SER A 25 -62.21 39.14 5.21
C SER A 25 -60.95 38.32 4.95
N TYR A 26 -61.10 37.00 4.76
CA TYR A 26 -60.05 36.11 4.33
C TYR A 26 -59.90 36.22 2.80
N LEU A 27 -58.92 36.97 2.34
CA LEU A 27 -58.52 36.91 0.94
C LEU A 27 -57.54 35.75 0.81
N TRP A 28 -57.95 34.64 0.17
CA TRP A 28 -57.09 33.49 -0.13
C TRP A 28 -56.05 33.90 -1.18
N ILE A 29 -55.06 34.71 -0.79
CA ILE A 29 -53.89 34.93 -1.63
C ILE A 29 -52.97 33.73 -1.40
N VAL A 30 -53.18 32.69 -2.19
CA VAL A 30 -52.19 31.61 -2.32
C VAL A 30 -51.04 32.19 -3.14
N ILE A 31 -50.03 32.76 -2.48
CA ILE A 31 -48.80 33.14 -3.18
C ILE A 31 -48.11 31.82 -3.56
N LEU A 32 -48.30 31.38 -4.80
CA LEU A 32 -47.48 30.33 -5.40
C LEU A 32 -46.07 30.88 -5.59
N LEU A 33 -45.27 30.93 -4.51
CA LEU A 33 -43.82 31.02 -4.67
C LEU A 33 -43.35 29.70 -5.24
N ARG A 34 -43.43 29.57 -6.57
CA ARG A 34 -42.70 28.54 -7.29
C ARG A 34 -41.23 28.81 -7.03
N ASN A 35 -40.64 27.94 -6.21
CA ASN A 35 -39.23 27.87 -5.89
C ASN A 35 -38.72 29.04 -5.03
N VAL A 36 -38.59 28.81 -3.73
CA VAL A 36 -37.52 29.47 -2.97
C VAL A 36 -36.21 28.94 -3.56
N PHE A 37 -35.68 29.63 -4.56
CA PHE A 37 -34.37 29.33 -5.14
C PHE A 37 -33.32 29.79 -4.13
N PHE A 38 -33.00 28.91 -3.17
CA PHE A 38 -31.75 29.06 -2.45
C PHE A 38 -30.62 28.86 -3.48
N PRO A 39 -29.69 29.82 -3.62
CA PRO A 39 -28.60 29.67 -4.56
C PRO A 39 -27.82 28.38 -4.21
N PRO A 40 -27.47 27.55 -5.20
CA PRO A 40 -26.77 26.30 -4.94
C PRO A 40 -25.44 26.60 -4.25
N GLU A 41 -25.22 25.94 -3.12
CA GLU A 41 -23.99 26.06 -2.36
C GLU A 41 -22.84 25.51 -3.19
N GLN A 42 -21.73 26.25 -3.23
CA GLN A 42 -20.53 25.81 -3.94
C GLN A 42 -19.86 24.64 -3.18
N PRO A 43 -19.32 23.65 -3.88
CA PRO A 43 -18.57 22.57 -3.26
C PRO A 43 -17.27 23.12 -2.68
N SER A 44 -16.85 22.52 -1.56
CA SER A 44 -15.54 22.73 -0.96
C SER A 44 -14.48 21.93 -1.71
N ASN A 45 -13.20 22.18 -1.37
CA ASN A 45 -12.12 21.31 -1.80
C ASN A 45 -12.35 19.91 -1.18
N PRO A 46 -12.41 18.85 -2.00
CA PRO A 46 -12.74 17.53 -1.49
C PRO A 46 -11.57 16.90 -0.73
N GLU A 47 -11.90 16.22 0.37
CA GLU A 47 -10.99 15.37 1.13
C GLU A 47 -10.71 14.12 0.30
N PHE A 48 -9.45 13.91 -0.08
CA PHE A 48 -9.02 12.78 -0.90
C PHE A 48 -7.95 11.97 -0.20
N GLY A 49 -8.07 10.65 -0.24
CA GLY A 49 -7.10 9.73 0.36
C GLY A 49 -7.33 8.28 -0.04
N SER A 50 -6.46 7.41 0.45
CA SER A 50 -6.62 5.96 0.34
C SER A 50 -7.30 5.42 1.61
N LEU A 51 -8.12 4.38 1.47
CA LEU A 51 -8.65 3.64 2.63
C LEU A 51 -7.59 2.72 3.27
N GLN A 52 -6.44 2.55 2.61
CA GLN A 52 -5.34 1.74 3.12
C GLN A 52 -4.48 2.52 4.11
N LYS A 53 -3.90 1.81 5.08
CA LYS A 53 -3.05 2.41 6.12
C LYS A 53 -1.70 2.91 5.57
N SER A 54 -1.21 2.33 4.46
CA SER A 54 0.07 2.69 3.84
C SER A 54 -0.13 3.14 2.39
N LEU A 55 0.74 4.07 1.96
CA LEU A 55 0.85 4.51 0.57
C LEU A 55 1.92 3.73 -0.21
N GLU A 56 2.58 2.77 0.44
CA GLU A 56 3.47 1.83 -0.20
C GLU A 56 2.65 0.68 -0.81
N VAL A 57 2.76 0.50 -2.12
CA VAL A 57 1.96 -0.46 -2.88
C VAL A 57 2.83 -1.40 -3.71
N GLY A 58 2.43 -2.66 -3.79
CA GLY A 58 3.03 -3.64 -4.70
C GLY A 58 2.39 -3.62 -6.08
N ILE A 59 3.12 -4.10 -7.09
CA ILE A 59 2.55 -4.41 -8.40
C ILE A 59 1.52 -5.53 -8.23
N GLY A 60 0.33 -5.36 -8.83
CA GLY A 60 -0.83 -6.23 -8.71
C GLY A 60 -1.74 -5.91 -7.52
N GLN A 61 -1.39 -4.94 -6.67
CA GLN A 61 -2.20 -4.57 -5.51
C GLN A 61 -3.42 -3.73 -5.94
N ASN A 62 -4.58 -4.05 -5.36
CA ASN A 62 -5.80 -3.25 -5.50
C ASN A 62 -5.92 -2.30 -4.32
N VAL A 63 -6.15 -1.02 -4.59
CA VAL A 63 -6.28 0.06 -3.61
C VAL A 63 -7.59 0.80 -3.80
N THR A 64 -8.28 1.10 -2.70
CA THR A 64 -9.54 1.85 -2.75
C THR A 64 -9.27 3.29 -2.36
N LEU A 65 -9.51 4.20 -3.30
CA LEU A 65 -9.46 5.63 -3.12
C LEU A 65 -10.81 6.15 -2.62
N SER A 66 -10.78 7.10 -1.69
CA SER A 66 -11.96 7.76 -1.13
C SER A 66 -11.87 9.26 -1.38
N CYS A 67 -12.96 9.84 -1.89
CA CYS A 67 -13.08 11.27 -2.12
C CYS A 67 -14.40 11.80 -1.58
N ARG A 68 -14.38 12.88 -0.79
CA ARG A 68 -15.58 13.46 -0.17
C ARG A 68 -15.55 14.98 -0.16
N SER A 69 -16.61 15.60 -0.66
CA SER A 69 -16.85 17.04 -0.49
C SER A 69 -17.69 17.28 0.77
N THR A 70 -17.21 18.16 1.67
CA THR A 70 -17.92 18.49 2.93
C THR A 70 -19.07 19.46 2.70
N SER A 71 -18.99 20.34 1.71
CA SER A 71 -20.05 21.27 1.30
C SER A 71 -20.46 21.06 -0.16
N GLY A 72 -21.53 21.75 -0.57
CA GLY A 72 -22.05 21.72 -1.93
C GLY A 72 -23.45 21.12 -2.04
N SER A 73 -24.25 21.68 -2.94
CA SER A 73 -25.58 21.12 -3.26
C SER A 73 -25.47 19.82 -4.06
N LEU A 74 -26.34 18.87 -3.73
CA LEU A 74 -26.44 17.59 -4.42
C LEU A 74 -27.30 17.74 -5.69
N PRO A 75 -27.04 16.94 -6.74
CA PRO A 75 -26.05 15.88 -6.82
C PRO A 75 -24.64 16.36 -7.24
N ILE A 76 -23.61 15.64 -6.79
CA ILE A 76 -22.19 15.94 -7.06
C ILE A 76 -21.57 14.83 -7.90
N ASN A 77 -20.86 15.21 -8.97
CA ASN A 77 -20.09 14.32 -9.83
C ASN A 77 -18.62 14.28 -9.39
N TYR A 78 -18.14 13.08 -9.08
CA TYR A 78 -16.76 12.81 -8.70
C TYR A 78 -16.00 12.20 -9.88
N THR A 79 -14.86 12.77 -10.23
CA THR A 79 -13.97 12.25 -11.27
C THR A 79 -12.57 12.10 -10.71
N PHE A 80 -11.99 10.92 -10.85
CA PHE A 80 -10.63 10.63 -10.41
C PHE A 80 -9.66 10.86 -11.57
N PHE A 81 -8.46 11.31 -11.26
CA PHE A 81 -7.42 11.62 -12.23
C PHE A 81 -6.11 10.98 -11.80
N ARG A 82 -5.31 10.59 -12.78
CA ARG A 82 -3.92 10.18 -12.62
C ARG A 82 -3.06 11.04 -13.54
N GLY A 83 -2.30 11.96 -12.96
CA GLY A 83 -1.67 13.05 -13.69
C GLY A 83 -2.72 13.85 -14.45
N SER A 84 -2.63 13.85 -15.77
CA SER A 84 -3.60 14.49 -16.68
C SER A 84 -4.69 13.54 -17.21
N GLN A 85 -4.61 12.24 -16.89
CA GLN A 85 -5.55 11.24 -17.40
C GLN A 85 -6.78 11.11 -16.48
N ASN A 86 -7.97 11.23 -17.05
CA ASN A 86 -9.22 10.94 -16.34
C ASN A 86 -9.39 9.43 -16.17
N LEU A 87 -9.71 9.01 -14.96
CA LEU A 87 -10.09 7.64 -14.63
C LEU A 87 -11.61 7.52 -14.68
N TRP A 88 -12.09 6.58 -15.47
CA TRP A 88 -13.51 6.27 -15.61
C TRP A 88 -13.92 5.13 -14.66
N PRO A 89 -15.16 5.11 -14.15
CA PRO A 89 -16.26 6.04 -14.44
C PRO A 89 -16.29 7.30 -13.54
N THR A 90 -16.97 8.34 -14.01
CA THR A 90 -17.42 9.44 -13.13
C THR A 90 -18.53 8.93 -12.21
N ILE A 91 -18.40 9.20 -10.92
CA ILE A 91 -19.33 8.72 -9.89
C ILE A 91 -20.28 9.85 -9.49
N LEU A 92 -21.57 9.69 -9.77
CA LEU A 92 -22.63 10.59 -9.32
C LEU A 92 -23.04 10.22 -7.89
N LYS A 93 -23.06 11.20 -6.99
CA LYS A 93 -23.58 11.05 -5.63
C LYS A 93 -24.75 12.00 -5.40
N THR A 94 -25.89 11.42 -5.03
CA THR A 94 -27.11 12.12 -4.60
C THR A 94 -27.20 12.27 -3.09
N GLU A 95 -26.22 11.75 -2.35
CA GLU A 95 -26.10 11.80 -0.89
C GLU A 95 -24.69 12.26 -0.51
N ARG A 96 -24.51 12.69 0.73
CA ARG A 96 -23.22 13.19 1.26
C ARG A 96 -22.25 12.06 1.66
N ASN A 97 -22.26 10.98 0.90
CA ASN A 97 -21.38 9.83 1.09
C ASN A 97 -20.12 9.95 0.22
N PRO A 98 -18.95 9.47 0.68
CA PRO A 98 -17.73 9.50 -0.11
C PRO A 98 -17.90 8.69 -1.42
N ALA A 99 -17.28 9.18 -2.49
CA ALA A 99 -17.08 8.41 -3.71
C ALA A 99 -15.87 7.48 -3.52
N LEU A 100 -16.07 6.20 -3.81
CA LEU A 100 -15.04 5.18 -3.69
C LEU A 100 -14.65 4.68 -5.08
N PHE A 101 -13.35 4.58 -5.34
CA PHE A 101 -12.82 4.08 -6.60
C PHE A 101 -11.75 3.03 -6.35
N ASN A 102 -11.92 1.85 -6.95
CA ASN A 102 -10.96 0.75 -6.86
C ASN A 102 -9.94 0.87 -7.98
N LEU A 103 -8.68 1.03 -7.61
CA LEU A 103 -7.53 1.20 -8.48
C LEU A 103 -6.62 -0.01 -8.34
N THR A 104 -6.28 -0.66 -9.45
CA THR A 104 -5.25 -1.72 -9.47
C THR A 104 -3.95 -1.16 -10.02
N ILE A 105 -2.86 -1.32 -9.27
CA ILE A 105 -1.51 -0.91 -9.68
C ILE A 105 -0.92 -2.04 -10.52
N ASN A 106 -0.84 -1.91 -11.84
CA ASN A 106 -0.34 -2.97 -12.72
C ASN A 106 1.14 -2.81 -13.04
N SER A 107 1.66 -1.59 -12.96
CA SER A 107 3.00 -1.24 -13.41
C SER A 107 3.57 -0.03 -12.66
N ALA A 108 4.88 0.17 -12.77
CA ALA A 108 5.53 1.36 -12.20
C ALA A 108 5.03 2.68 -12.82
N SER A 109 4.51 2.66 -14.05
CA SER A 109 3.89 3.83 -14.68
C SER A 109 2.53 4.21 -14.08
N ASP A 110 1.91 3.30 -13.32
CA ASP A 110 0.71 3.61 -12.57
C ASP A 110 1.03 4.36 -11.27
N LEU A 111 2.31 4.43 -10.89
CA LEU A 111 2.78 5.25 -9.77
C LEU A 111 2.88 6.69 -10.25
N GLY A 112 2.14 7.58 -9.60
CA GLY A 112 2.09 8.99 -9.97
C GLY A 112 1.10 9.75 -9.12
N GLU A 113 0.81 10.96 -9.56
CA GLU A 113 -0.05 11.89 -8.86
C GLU A 113 -1.52 11.58 -9.11
N TYR A 114 -2.25 11.23 -8.05
CA TYR A 114 -3.70 11.05 -8.10
C TYR A 114 -4.40 12.29 -7.56
N LYS A 115 -5.48 12.68 -8.23
CA LYS A 115 -6.32 13.82 -7.83
C LYS A 115 -7.80 13.47 -7.98
N CYS A 116 -8.63 14.09 -7.17
CA CYS A 116 -10.08 14.00 -7.29
C CYS A 116 -10.65 15.37 -7.66
N LYS A 117 -11.57 15.38 -8.63
CA LYS A 117 -12.36 16.55 -9.01
C LYS A 117 -13.81 16.32 -8.62
N VAL A 118 -14.42 17.32 -8.00
CA VAL A 118 -15.86 17.37 -7.74
C VAL A 118 -16.50 18.45 -8.60
N VAL A 119 -17.63 18.13 -9.22
CA VAL A 119 -18.44 19.06 -10.00
C VAL A 119 -19.87 19.02 -9.47
N ASN A 120 -20.40 20.16 -9.07
CA ASN A 120 -21.80 20.27 -8.67
C ASN A 120 -22.67 20.48 -9.92
N GLY A 121 -23.65 19.59 -10.14
CA GLY A 121 -24.49 19.62 -11.34
C GLY A 121 -25.44 20.82 -11.43
N ILE A 122 -25.70 21.51 -10.31
CA ILE A 122 -26.61 22.67 -10.25
C ILE A 122 -25.85 23.98 -10.43
N SER A 123 -24.73 24.15 -9.73
CA SER A 123 -23.93 25.39 -9.81
C SER A 123 -22.87 25.37 -10.92
N ASN A 124 -22.63 24.22 -11.57
CA ASN A 124 -21.54 24.01 -12.54
C ASN A 124 -20.15 24.41 -12.02
N SER A 125 -20.00 24.47 -10.70
CA SER A 125 -18.73 24.81 -10.05
C SER A 125 -17.92 23.54 -9.82
N ALA A 126 -16.60 23.66 -9.96
CA ALA A 126 -15.67 22.55 -9.83
C ALA A 126 -14.58 22.85 -8.80
N LYS A 127 -14.19 21.83 -8.03
CA LYS A 127 -13.05 21.89 -7.10
C LYS A 127 -12.18 20.65 -7.25
N TYR A 128 -10.92 20.79 -6.88
CA TYR A 128 -9.92 19.72 -6.91
C TYR A 128 -9.40 19.44 -5.51
N SER A 129 -9.09 18.17 -5.24
CA SER A 129 -8.41 17.76 -4.02
C SER A 129 -6.92 18.05 -4.08
N GLU A 130 -6.29 17.90 -2.92
CA GLU A 130 -4.84 17.69 -2.85
C GLU A 130 -4.42 16.41 -3.59
N SER A 131 -3.14 16.39 -3.95
CA SER A 131 -2.51 15.26 -4.64
C SER A 131 -2.14 14.13 -3.71
N LEU A 132 -2.38 12.89 -4.14
CA LEU A 132 -1.91 11.68 -3.47
C LEU A 132 -0.91 10.94 -4.36
N ASN A 133 0.24 10.55 -3.80
CA ASN A 133 1.26 9.77 -4.51
C ASN A 133 1.49 8.43 -3.81
N PHE A 134 1.52 7.35 -4.58
CA PHE A 134 1.89 6.03 -4.10
C PHE A 134 3.38 5.76 -4.33
N THR A 135 4.00 5.06 -3.40
CA THR A 135 5.39 4.58 -3.51
C THR A 135 5.40 3.08 -3.76
N LEU A 136 6.37 2.58 -4.53
CA LEU A 136 6.49 1.14 -4.73
C LEU A 136 7.06 0.50 -3.45
N LEU A 137 6.46 -0.60 -3.00
CA LEU A 137 7.09 -1.49 -2.04
C LEU A 137 8.35 -2.06 -2.66
N GLY A 138 9.49 -1.42 -2.39
CA GLY A 138 10.79 -1.88 -2.82
C GLY A 138 11.06 -3.25 -2.22
N ARG A 139 11.25 -4.27 -3.07
CA ARG A 139 11.67 -5.60 -2.62
C ARG A 139 12.97 -5.40 -1.86
N SER A 140 12.85 -5.49 -0.55
CA SER A 140 13.79 -5.00 0.45
C SER A 140 15.24 -5.30 0.08
N LEU A 141 16.13 -4.33 0.30
CA LEU A 141 17.59 -4.50 0.32
C LEU A 141 18.01 -5.78 1.06
N SER A 142 17.20 -6.25 2.01
CA SER A 142 17.38 -7.55 2.66
C SER A 142 17.44 -8.73 1.69
N VAL A 143 16.63 -8.81 0.63
CA VAL A 143 16.69 -9.90 -0.36
C VAL A 143 18.02 -9.91 -1.11
N LEU A 144 18.52 -8.73 -1.51
CA LEU A 144 19.84 -8.59 -2.14
C LEU A 144 20.98 -8.96 -1.19
N LEU A 145 20.85 -8.60 0.10
CA LEU A 145 21.79 -9.00 1.14
C LEU A 145 21.80 -10.51 1.36
N PHE A 146 20.63 -11.15 1.45
CA PHE A 146 20.52 -12.60 1.61
C PHE A 146 21.09 -13.36 0.42
N VAL A 147 20.80 -12.93 -0.81
CA VAL A 147 21.38 -13.52 -2.02
C VAL A 147 22.91 -13.36 -2.00
N GLY A 148 23.42 -12.15 -1.74
CA GLY A 148 24.85 -11.89 -1.67
C GLY A 148 25.59 -12.68 -0.59
N LEU A 149 24.98 -12.88 0.58
CA LEU A 149 25.54 -13.67 1.69
C LEU A 149 25.58 -15.17 1.36
N SER A 150 24.54 -15.71 0.73
CA SER A 150 24.52 -17.11 0.28
C SER A 150 25.60 -17.43 -0.75
N PHE A 151 25.82 -16.53 -1.72
CA PHE A 151 26.87 -16.71 -2.73
C PHE A 151 28.28 -16.68 -2.12
N LYS A 152 28.56 -15.80 -1.15
CA LYS A 152 29.88 -15.76 -0.47
C LYS A 152 30.16 -17.02 0.33
N SER A 153 29.16 -17.54 1.06
CA SER A 153 29.31 -18.76 1.86
C SER A 153 29.66 -19.97 1.00
N HIS A 154 28.99 -20.13 -0.15
CA HIS A 154 29.25 -21.24 -1.06
C HIS A 154 30.66 -21.20 -1.67
N VAL A 155 31.12 -20.00 -2.07
CA VAL A 155 32.48 -19.81 -2.59
C VAL A 155 33.53 -20.16 -1.53
N CYS A 156 33.35 -19.73 -0.29
CA CYS A 156 34.27 -20.06 0.81
C CYS A 156 34.37 -21.57 1.05
N LEU A 157 33.25 -22.30 1.07
CA LEU A 157 33.26 -23.75 1.25
C LEU A 157 34.02 -24.47 0.13
N VAL A 158 33.81 -24.07 -1.13
CA VAL A 158 34.54 -24.63 -2.28
C VAL A 158 36.05 -24.40 -2.13
N LEU A 159 36.48 -23.19 -1.74
CA LEU A 159 37.89 -22.88 -1.53
C LEU A 159 38.51 -23.72 -0.40
N ILE A 160 37.79 -23.92 0.70
CA ILE A 160 38.23 -24.77 1.81
C ILE A 160 38.39 -26.22 1.36
N PHE A 161 37.41 -26.75 0.61
CA PHE A 161 37.48 -28.10 0.04
C PHE A 161 38.66 -28.25 -0.91
N VAL A 162 38.90 -27.28 -1.79
CA VAL A 162 40.06 -27.28 -2.70
C VAL A 162 41.37 -27.24 -1.91
N PHE A 163 41.46 -26.40 -0.88
CA PHE A 163 42.65 -26.31 -0.04
C PHE A 163 42.93 -27.64 0.69
N HIS A 164 41.91 -28.24 1.31
CA HIS A 164 42.03 -29.56 1.93
C HIS A 164 42.42 -30.64 0.92
N TRP A 165 41.89 -30.58 -0.30
CA TRP A 165 42.26 -31.49 -1.39
C TRP A 165 43.73 -31.32 -1.82
N LEU A 166 44.22 -30.08 -1.89
CA LEU A 166 45.63 -29.79 -2.19
C LEU A 166 46.56 -30.31 -1.09
N LEU A 167 46.19 -30.11 0.18
CA LEU A 167 46.95 -30.64 1.32
C LEU A 167 46.95 -32.18 1.34
N TYR A 168 45.78 -32.79 1.14
CA TYR A 168 45.64 -34.25 1.02
C TYR A 168 46.48 -34.80 -0.14
N ARG A 169 46.48 -34.13 -1.30
CA ARG A 169 47.31 -34.52 -2.44
C ARG A 169 48.79 -34.42 -2.12
N SER A 170 49.21 -33.37 -1.41
CA SER A 170 50.62 -33.20 -1.04
C SER A 170 51.11 -34.30 -0.09
N SER A 171 50.26 -34.76 0.85
CA SER A 171 50.60 -35.85 1.77
C SER A 171 50.62 -37.23 1.08
N VAL A 172 49.78 -37.43 0.06
CA VAL A 172 49.81 -38.63 -0.79
C VAL A 172 51.08 -38.66 -1.65
N GLN A 173 51.51 -37.52 -2.18
CA GLN A 173 52.73 -37.42 -2.99
C GLN A 173 54.00 -37.74 -2.18
N THR A 174 54.08 -37.34 -0.90
CA THR A 174 55.18 -37.73 0.00
C THR A 174 55.24 -39.23 0.30
N SER A 175 54.19 -40.00 -0.01
CA SER A 175 54.19 -41.45 0.15
C SER A 175 54.61 -42.21 -1.11
N ALA A 176 54.72 -41.56 -2.27
CA ALA A 176 55.02 -42.21 -3.55
C ALA A 176 56.52 -42.14 -3.97
N GLU A 177 57.34 -41.34 -3.28
CA GLU A 177 58.79 -41.19 -3.55
C GLU A 177 59.67 -42.10 -2.65
N HIS A 178 59.09 -42.90 -1.76
CA HIS A 178 59.85 -43.73 -0.80
C HIS A 178 59.66 -45.25 -0.97
N ASP A 179 59.25 -45.70 -2.16
CA ASP A 179 59.06 -47.14 -2.48
C ASP A 179 59.73 -47.57 -3.80
N TYR A 180 60.93 -47.05 -4.11
CA TYR A 180 61.80 -47.65 -5.15
C TYR A 180 63.18 -48.02 -4.58
N PHE A 181 63.27 -49.21 -3.99
CA PHE A 181 64.53 -49.96 -3.89
C PHE A 181 64.24 -51.47 -3.90
N PRO A 182 64.90 -52.28 -4.76
CA PRO A 182 64.54 -53.68 -4.95
C PRO A 182 65.00 -54.54 -3.77
N SER A 183 64.11 -55.42 -3.34
CA SER A 183 64.29 -56.44 -2.31
C SER A 183 65.41 -57.43 -2.64
N LYS A 184 66.37 -57.60 -1.72
CA LYS A 184 67.13 -58.85 -1.62
C LYS A 184 67.44 -59.22 -0.16
N ASP A 185 66.75 -60.27 0.26
CA ASP A 185 67.03 -61.26 1.31
C ASP A 185 67.64 -60.79 2.65
N ARG A 186 66.84 -60.92 3.72
CA ARG A 186 67.32 -61.17 5.08
C ARG A 186 66.44 -62.24 5.74
N PRO A 187 67.03 -63.21 6.45
CA PRO A 187 66.40 -63.75 7.65
C PRO A 187 67.15 -63.30 8.91
N GLU A 188 66.42 -63.34 10.02
CA GLU A 188 66.86 -63.48 11.42
C GLU A 188 66.56 -62.33 12.40
N CYS A 189 65.73 -62.71 13.37
CA CYS A 189 65.55 -62.38 14.80
C CYS A 189 65.14 -60.98 15.31
N ASP A 190 63.91 -61.01 15.87
CA ASP A 190 63.55 -60.74 17.27
C ASP A 190 63.10 -59.34 17.74
N THR A 191 61.78 -59.31 18.02
CA THR A 191 61.06 -58.67 19.13
C THR A 191 61.51 -57.30 19.64
N VAL A 192 60.66 -56.28 19.46
CA VAL A 192 60.17 -55.46 20.57
C VAL A 192 58.71 -55.06 20.32
N LEU A 193 57.85 -55.54 21.21
CA LEU A 193 56.48 -55.13 21.45
C LEU A 193 56.44 -53.65 21.87
N SER A 194 55.79 -52.75 21.13
CA SER A 194 55.35 -51.46 21.69
C SER A 194 54.15 -50.86 20.94
N LEU A 195 52.97 -51.24 21.44
CA LEU A 195 51.81 -50.39 21.67
C LEU A 195 51.88 -48.94 21.12
N ARG A 196 51.27 -48.69 19.96
CA ARG A 196 50.55 -47.43 19.72
C ARG A 196 49.44 -47.56 18.67
N LYS A 197 48.48 -48.45 18.94
CA LYS A 197 47.13 -48.39 18.36
C LYS A 197 46.12 -48.48 19.50
N ARG A 198 45.56 -47.32 19.87
CA ARG A 198 44.34 -47.04 20.67
C ARG A 198 44.64 -45.96 21.72
N LEU A 199 44.06 -44.78 21.49
CA LEU A 199 43.83 -43.60 22.35
C LEU A 199 43.87 -42.43 21.33
N PHE A 200 42.78 -41.85 20.84
CA PHE A 200 41.50 -41.53 21.47
C PHE A 200 40.37 -41.64 20.44
N SER A 201 39.42 -42.53 20.71
CA SER A 201 38.04 -42.42 20.28
C SER A 201 37.23 -42.14 21.55
N HIS A 202 36.31 -41.18 21.48
CA HIS A 202 35.25 -40.88 22.46
C HIS A 202 35.61 -40.25 23.82
N GLN A 203 35.26 -38.97 23.95
CA GLN A 203 34.66 -38.25 25.10
C GLN A 203 34.61 -36.74 24.69
N LEU A 204 33.56 -35.93 24.80
CA LEU A 204 32.36 -35.88 25.64
C LEU A 204 31.36 -34.87 25.03
N CYS A 205 30.05 -35.15 25.18
CA CYS A 205 28.97 -34.16 25.13
C CYS A 205 28.98 -33.23 26.37
N PHE A 206 28.19 -32.13 26.29
CA PHE A 206 27.94 -31.02 27.26
C PHE A 206 29.01 -29.90 27.21
N PHE A 207 28.69 -28.60 27.08
CA PHE A 207 27.50 -27.77 27.38
C PHE A 207 26.97 -27.00 26.16
#